data_AF-A0A060SMD5-F1
#
_entry.id   AF-A0A060SMD5-F1
#
_cell.length_a   1.000
_cell.length_b   1.000
_cell.length_c   1.000
_cell.angle_alpha   90.00
_cell.angle_beta   90.00
_cell.angle_gamma   90.00
#
_symmetry.space_group_name_H-M   'P 1'
#
loop_
_entity.id
_entity.type
_entity.pdbx_description
1 polymer ?
#
loop_
_entity_poly.entity_id
_entity_poly.type
_entity_poly.pdbx_seq_one_letter_code
_entity_poly.pdbx_strand_id
1 'polypeptide(L)'
;MTGPPTPPPSSAVEIEDAARTVLPPPAAGAPPADTVNATPAATQAVTEEIQPPIVSQSAQSTTYELLFRSISDMARSGSLWELVEVAERGDLSGDFQADPSRLLLIAPLVLSYLILDELPPARQVLTRLPDGLLSFPLSQGLFQLLASTSERKYSDIYRRAEELHQYVLRATFGNPEFSQILAGMITSFIGKFPAPLRSVMY
;
A
#
# COMPACT_ATOMS: atom_id res chain seq x y z
N MET A 1 -14.67 49.70 -32.51
CA MET A 1 -13.28 49.67 -32.02
C MET A 1 -13.14 48.49 -31.07
N THR A 2 -12.16 47.63 -31.36
CA THR A 2 -11.54 46.58 -30.50
C THR A 2 -12.47 45.54 -29.82
N GLY A 3 -12.69 44.41 -30.52
CA GLY A 3 -13.18 43.17 -29.92
C GLY A 3 -12.07 42.39 -29.17
N PRO A 4 -12.44 41.41 -28.32
CA PRO A 4 -11.52 40.74 -27.40
C PRO A 4 -10.52 39.80 -28.13
N PRO A 5 -9.26 39.71 -27.65
CA PRO A 5 -8.23 38.89 -28.27
C PRO A 5 -8.51 37.39 -28.10
N THR A 6 -8.34 36.67 -29.20
CA THR A 6 -8.43 35.22 -29.33
C THR A 6 -7.29 34.55 -28.54
N PRO A 7 -7.54 33.48 -27.77
CA PRO A 7 -6.48 32.72 -27.11
C PRO A 7 -5.61 31.98 -28.15
N PRO A 8 -4.32 31.76 -27.88
CA PRO A 8 -3.42 31.05 -28.78
C PRO A 8 -3.80 29.56 -28.90
N PRO A 9 -3.59 28.94 -30.07
CA PRO A 9 -3.80 27.51 -30.27
C PRO A 9 -2.73 26.68 -29.53
N SER A 10 -3.18 25.62 -28.88
CA SER A 10 -2.38 24.55 -28.28
C SER A 10 -1.33 24.04 -29.27
N SER A 11 -0.06 24.12 -28.88
CA SER A 11 1.06 23.62 -29.69
C SER A 11 1.21 22.11 -29.54
N ALA A 12 1.36 21.46 -30.68
CA ALA A 12 1.59 20.06 -30.91
C ALA A 12 2.91 19.56 -30.29
N VAL A 13 2.81 18.88 -29.15
CA VAL A 13 3.87 17.99 -28.62
C VAL A 13 3.26 16.60 -28.42
N GLU A 14 2.58 16.16 -29.45
CA GLU A 14 2.17 14.79 -29.72
C GLU A 14 2.98 14.40 -30.96
N ILE A 15 3.63 13.23 -30.96
CA ILE A 15 4.63 12.72 -31.93
C ILE A 15 6.06 12.77 -31.37
N GLU A 16 6.49 11.70 -30.70
CA GLU A 16 7.85 11.11 -30.76
C GLU A 16 7.99 10.10 -29.60
N ASP A 17 7.82 8.79 -29.87
CA ASP A 17 8.81 7.75 -29.54
C ASP A 17 8.16 6.34 -29.72
N ALA A 18 8.02 5.94 -30.98
CA ALA A 18 7.60 4.59 -31.37
C ALA A 18 8.58 4.04 -32.41
N ALA A 19 9.84 3.79 -32.02
CA ALA A 19 10.78 3.02 -32.82
C ALA A 19 11.99 2.49 -32.01
N ARG A 20 11.81 1.37 -31.27
CA ARG A 20 12.95 0.48 -30.96
C ARG A 20 12.69 -0.95 -31.42
N THR A 21 13.14 -1.15 -32.64
CA THR A 21 13.26 -2.35 -33.45
C THR A 21 14.14 -3.43 -32.81
N VAL A 22 13.58 -4.64 -32.71
CA VAL A 22 14.07 -5.98 -33.12
C VAL A 22 15.56 -6.35 -32.93
N LEU A 23 15.79 -7.46 -32.20
CA LEU A 23 16.86 -8.44 -32.48
C LEU A 23 16.63 -9.79 -31.77
N PRO A 24 16.46 -10.89 -32.53
CA PRO A 24 16.85 -12.26 -32.12
C PRO A 24 17.79 -12.91 -33.18
N PRO A 25 18.23 -14.17 -33.03
CA PRO A 25 19.10 -14.80 -32.02
C PRO A 25 20.45 -15.27 -32.65
N PRO A 26 21.31 -16.01 -31.94
CA PRO A 26 21.72 -17.31 -32.51
C PRO A 26 21.81 -18.48 -31.51
N ALA A 27 21.71 -19.68 -32.09
CA ALA A 27 21.53 -20.98 -31.47
C ALA A 27 22.83 -21.69 -31.04
N ALA A 28 22.64 -22.62 -30.10
CA ALA A 28 23.22 -23.97 -29.98
C ALA A 28 24.74 -24.18 -30.17
N GLY A 29 25.39 -24.59 -29.07
CA GLY A 29 26.67 -25.30 -29.11
C GLY A 29 27.03 -25.89 -27.74
N ALA A 30 27.03 -27.22 -27.63
CA ALA A 30 27.66 -28.03 -26.59
C ALA A 30 28.19 -29.32 -27.27
N PRO A 31 29.01 -30.17 -26.63
CA PRO A 31 30.26 -30.01 -25.84
C PRO A 31 31.42 -30.82 -26.56
N PRO A 32 32.62 -31.17 -26.01
CA PRO A 32 32.84 -32.06 -24.83
C PRO A 32 34.13 -31.83 -23.95
N ALA A 33 34.08 -32.43 -22.75
CA ALA A 33 35.09 -33.18 -21.97
C ALA A 33 36.57 -32.74 -21.73
N ASP A 34 36.96 -32.93 -20.45
CA ASP A 34 38.25 -33.35 -19.85
C ASP A 34 39.52 -32.49 -19.99
N THR A 35 40.10 -32.02 -18.87
CA THR A 35 41.27 -32.67 -18.19
C THR A 35 41.88 -31.84 -17.02
N VAL A 36 41.99 -32.51 -15.86
CA VAL A 36 43.02 -32.58 -14.78
C VAL A 36 43.73 -31.34 -14.13
N ASN A 37 43.69 -31.38 -12.78
CA ASN A 37 44.79 -31.33 -11.79
C ASN A 37 45.37 -30.02 -11.20
N ALA A 38 45.37 -30.06 -9.85
CA ALA A 38 46.38 -29.57 -8.88
C ALA A 38 46.64 -28.04 -8.84
N THR A 39 46.56 -27.33 -7.71
CA THR A 39 47.23 -27.57 -6.41
C THR A 39 46.74 -26.49 -5.43
N PRO A 40 46.61 -26.76 -4.11
CA PRO A 40 46.21 -25.74 -3.13
C PRO A 40 47.40 -24.84 -2.78
N ALA A 41 47.41 -23.61 -3.27
CA ALA A 41 48.33 -22.57 -2.82
C ALA A 41 47.73 -21.88 -1.58
N ALA A 42 48.18 -22.32 -0.40
CA ALA A 42 48.04 -21.59 0.84
C ALA A 42 48.73 -20.23 0.70
N THR A 43 47.95 -19.16 0.57
CA THR A 43 48.41 -17.78 0.78
C THR A 43 47.77 -17.30 2.07
N GLN A 44 48.58 -17.26 3.12
CA GLN A 44 48.27 -16.62 4.39
C GLN A 44 48.37 -15.10 4.26
N ALA A 45 47.56 -14.41 5.07
CA ALA A 45 47.60 -12.99 5.44
C ALA A 45 47.24 -12.00 4.31
N VAL A 46 46.29 -11.09 4.47
CA VAL A 46 46.05 -10.20 5.61
C VAL A 46 44.54 -10.05 5.81
N THR A 47 44.04 -10.38 7.00
CA THR A 47 42.70 -9.98 7.46
C THR A 47 42.75 -8.48 7.74
N GLU A 48 42.56 -7.68 6.69
CA GLU A 48 42.18 -6.29 6.85
C GLU A 48 40.69 -6.30 7.20
N GLU A 49 40.42 -6.35 8.50
CA GLU A 49 39.09 -6.17 9.06
C GLU A 49 38.66 -4.73 8.75
N ILE A 50 38.18 -4.52 7.52
CA ILE A 50 37.41 -3.33 7.14
C ILE A 50 36.11 -3.44 7.91
N GLN A 51 36.14 -2.94 9.14
CA GLN A 51 34.95 -2.72 9.95
C GLN A 51 34.09 -1.73 9.15
N PRO A 52 32.94 -2.16 8.58
CA PRO A 52 32.04 -1.21 7.94
C PRO A 52 31.64 -0.19 9.01
N PRO A 53 31.59 1.11 8.69
CA PRO A 53 31.12 2.09 9.66
C PRO A 53 29.73 1.67 10.10
N ILE A 54 29.59 1.30 11.37
CA ILE A 54 28.30 1.06 12.01
C ILE A 54 27.67 2.44 12.17
N VAL A 55 27.12 2.96 11.08
CA VAL A 55 26.26 4.15 11.11
C VAL A 55 24.96 3.66 11.72
N SER A 56 24.87 3.73 13.06
CA SER A 56 23.62 3.62 13.79
C SER A 56 22.71 4.76 13.30
N GLN A 57 22.01 4.53 12.19
CA GLN A 57 20.91 5.37 11.76
C GLN A 57 19.86 5.24 12.87
N SER A 58 19.86 6.20 13.80
CA SER A 58 18.77 6.37 14.74
C SER A 58 17.48 6.35 13.93
N ALA A 59 16.60 5.38 14.19
CA ALA A 59 15.31 5.27 13.51
C ALA A 59 14.57 6.60 13.67
N GLN A 60 14.66 7.46 12.65
CA GLN A 60 13.96 8.72 12.63
C GLN A 60 12.50 8.34 12.45
N SER A 61 11.68 8.60 13.47
CA SER A 61 10.25 8.37 13.36
C SER A 61 9.71 9.15 12.17
N THR A 62 9.03 8.43 11.29
CA THR A 62 8.46 9.01 10.09
C THR A 62 7.27 9.88 10.49
N THR A 63 6.92 10.86 9.65
CA THR A 63 5.73 11.70 9.89
C THR A 63 4.47 10.84 10.07
N TYR A 64 4.38 9.72 9.36
CA TYR A 64 3.26 8.79 9.46
C TYR A 64 3.17 8.11 10.84
N GLU A 65 4.30 7.75 11.45
CA GLU A 65 4.33 7.19 12.81
C GLU A 65 3.86 8.21 13.86
N LEU A 66 4.23 9.49 13.69
CA LEU A 66 3.79 10.57 14.58
C LEU A 66 2.28 10.80 14.48
N LEU A 67 1.74 10.82 13.26
CA LEU A 67 0.31 10.99 13.01
C LEU A 67 -0.52 9.78 13.49
N PHE A 68 0.05 8.58 13.41
CA PHE A 68 -0.64 7.35 13.79
C PHE A 68 -1.18 7.40 15.22
N ARG A 69 -0.48 8.03 16.16
CA ARG A 69 -0.96 8.20 17.55
C ARG A 69 -2.27 8.99 17.62
N SER A 70 -2.40 10.05 16.84
CA SER A 70 -3.64 10.83 16.80
C SER A 70 -4.76 10.05 16.09
N ILE A 71 -4.42 9.37 14.99
CA ILE A 71 -5.35 8.53 14.23
C ILE A 71 -5.90 7.38 15.10
N SER A 72 -5.07 6.75 15.93
CA SER A 72 -5.51 5.66 16.80
C SER A 72 -6.49 6.15 17.87
N ASP A 73 -6.27 7.33 18.44
CA ASP A 73 -7.19 7.94 19.41
C ASP A 73 -8.55 8.31 18.77
N MET A 74 -8.53 8.86 17.55
CA MET A 74 -9.77 9.17 16.80
C MET A 74 -10.53 7.90 16.37
N ALA A 75 -9.80 6.85 15.98
CA ALA A 75 -10.40 5.57 15.64
C ALA A 75 -11.09 4.92 16.85
N ARG A 76 -10.47 4.99 18.04
CA ARG A 76 -11.05 4.46 19.29
C ARG A 76 -12.27 5.24 19.76
N SER A 77 -12.23 6.56 19.63
CA SER A 77 -13.35 7.44 20.02
C SER A 77 -14.51 7.40 19.01
N GLY A 78 -14.29 6.84 17.83
CA GLY A 78 -15.29 6.80 16.76
C GLY A 78 -15.45 8.13 16.02
N SER A 79 -14.53 9.08 16.21
CA SER A 79 -14.50 10.36 15.49
C SER A 79 -13.99 10.20 14.05
N LEU A 80 -14.74 9.47 13.22
CA LEU A 80 -14.29 9.08 11.88
C LEU A 80 -14.07 10.26 10.94
N TRP A 81 -14.87 11.33 11.03
CA TRP A 81 -14.69 12.53 10.21
C TRP A 81 -13.40 13.28 10.53
N GLU A 82 -13.08 13.43 11.83
CA GLU A 82 -11.82 14.03 12.27
C GLU A 82 -10.62 13.17 11.85
N LEU A 83 -10.76 11.84 11.95
CA LEU A 83 -9.75 10.89 11.47
C LEU A 83 -9.48 11.09 9.98
N VAL A 84 -10.53 11.19 9.15
CA VAL A 84 -10.41 11.43 7.71
C VAL A 84 -9.66 12.75 7.46
N GLU A 85 -10.07 13.85 8.09
CA GLU A 85 -9.45 15.15 7.88
C GLU A 85 -7.94 15.14 8.20
N VAL A 86 -7.57 14.58 9.35
CA VAL A 86 -6.17 14.52 9.79
C VAL A 86 -5.35 13.59 8.90
N ALA A 87 -5.90 12.42 8.56
CA ALA A 87 -5.21 11.46 7.71
C ALA A 87 -5.01 12.01 6.28
N GLU A 88 -6.01 12.63 5.66
CA GLU A 88 -5.85 13.23 4.34
C GLU A 88 -4.81 14.35 4.32
N ARG A 89 -4.86 15.25 5.31
CA ARG A 89 -3.85 16.31 5.44
C ARG A 89 -2.45 15.71 5.61
N GLY A 90 -2.34 14.63 6.39
CA GLY A 90 -1.11 13.88 6.59
C GLY A 90 -0.59 13.22 5.32
N ASP A 91 -1.46 12.59 4.52
CA ASP A 91 -1.10 11.94 3.27
C ASP A 91 -0.60 12.95 2.23
N LEU A 92 -1.22 14.13 2.16
CA LEU A 92 -0.82 15.20 1.24
C LEU A 92 0.50 15.87 1.62
N SER A 93 0.89 15.82 2.90
CA SER A 93 2.08 16.49 3.42
C SER A 93 3.32 15.58 3.47
N GLY A 94 3.18 14.28 3.15
CA GLY A 94 4.27 13.32 3.30
C GLY A 94 5.29 13.35 2.17
N ASP A 95 6.55 13.59 2.50
CA ASP A 95 7.68 13.56 1.55
C ASP A 95 8.02 12.12 1.07
N PHE A 96 7.62 11.10 1.84
CA PHE A 96 8.00 9.71 1.63
C PHE A 96 6.84 8.82 1.15
N GLN A 97 6.34 9.08 -0.06
CA GLN A 97 5.15 8.38 -0.57
C GLN A 97 5.29 6.85 -0.72
N ALA A 98 6.51 6.33 -0.83
CA ALA A 98 6.82 4.91 -1.00
C ALA A 98 7.18 4.19 0.31
N ASP A 99 7.20 4.90 1.44
CA ASP A 99 7.54 4.31 2.73
C ASP A 99 6.42 3.38 3.23
N PRO A 100 6.72 2.13 3.65
CA PRO A 100 5.73 1.23 4.25
C PRO A 100 4.98 1.82 5.44
N SER A 101 5.59 2.76 6.19
CA SER A 101 4.95 3.44 7.32
C SER A 101 3.72 4.25 6.89
N ARG A 102 3.59 4.63 5.62
CA ARG A 102 2.39 5.27 5.05
C ARG A 102 1.13 4.42 5.22
N LEU A 103 1.25 3.08 5.26
CA LEU A 103 0.11 2.20 5.50
C LEU A 103 -0.52 2.39 6.89
N LEU A 104 0.24 2.89 7.87
CA LEU A 104 -0.28 3.24 9.20
C LEU A 104 -1.37 4.33 9.14
N LEU A 105 -1.30 5.18 8.12
CA LEU A 105 -2.27 6.24 7.85
C LEU A 105 -3.33 5.79 6.85
N ILE A 106 -2.93 5.14 5.75
CA ILE A 106 -3.82 4.80 4.65
C ILE A 106 -4.86 3.75 5.04
N ALA A 107 -4.48 2.71 5.79
CA ALA A 107 -5.43 1.65 6.12
C ALA A 107 -6.60 2.15 7.01
N PRO A 108 -6.35 2.91 8.09
CA PRO A 108 -7.44 3.55 8.85
C PRO A 108 -8.26 4.53 8.01
N LEU A 109 -7.62 5.34 7.15
CA LEU A 109 -8.33 6.30 6.28
C LEU A 109 -9.32 5.60 5.35
N VAL A 110 -8.90 4.52 4.68
CA VAL A 110 -9.75 3.74 3.79
C VAL A 110 -10.90 3.09 4.55
N LEU A 111 -10.62 2.49 5.72
CA LEU A 111 -11.68 1.90 6.55
C LEU A 111 -12.68 2.95 7.04
N SER A 112 -12.23 4.15 7.43
CA SER A 112 -13.13 5.25 7.80
C SER A 112 -14.07 5.62 6.66
N TYR A 113 -13.55 5.76 5.43
CA TYR A 113 -14.39 6.01 4.26
C TYR A 113 -15.40 4.89 4.00
N LEU A 114 -14.99 3.63 4.12
CA LEU A 114 -15.88 2.49 4.00
C LEU A 114 -16.97 2.47 5.08
N ILE A 115 -16.66 2.84 6.33
CA ILE A 115 -17.62 2.93 7.44
C ILE A 115 -18.63 4.07 7.23
N LEU A 116 -18.18 5.15 6.59
CA LEU A 116 -19.00 6.31 6.22
C LEU A 116 -19.79 6.12 4.91
N ASP A 117 -19.65 4.96 4.24
CA ASP A 117 -20.23 4.65 2.91
C ASP A 117 -19.74 5.59 1.78
N GLU A 118 -18.55 6.18 1.94
CA GLU A 118 -17.91 7.08 0.98
C GLU A 118 -16.94 6.32 0.08
N LEU A 119 -17.49 5.57 -0.89
CA LEU A 119 -16.70 4.66 -1.75
C LEU A 119 -15.75 5.35 -2.75
N PRO A 120 -16.13 6.47 -3.42
CA PRO A 120 -15.24 7.11 -4.37
C PRO A 120 -13.94 7.63 -3.73
N PRO A 121 -13.97 8.31 -2.57
CA PRO A 121 -12.75 8.70 -1.85
C PRO A 121 -11.90 7.50 -1.42
N ALA A 122 -12.50 6.43 -0.88
CA ALA A 122 -11.77 5.21 -0.51
C ALA A 122 -10.99 4.63 -1.69
N ARG A 123 -11.62 4.56 -2.87
CA ARG A 123 -10.97 4.11 -4.11
C ARG A 123 -9.83 5.04 -4.52
N GLN A 124 -10.03 6.35 -4.43
CA GLN A 124 -9.01 7.33 -4.81
C GLN A 124 -7.76 7.21 -3.92
N VAL A 125 -7.94 7.03 -2.61
CA VAL A 125 -6.82 6.83 -1.68
C VAL A 125 -6.00 5.59 -2.06
N LEU A 126 -6.67 4.45 -2.29
CA LEU A 126 -6.00 3.20 -2.63
C LEU A 126 -5.30 3.23 -3.99
N THR A 127 -5.90 3.86 -5.00
CA THR A 127 -5.33 3.94 -6.36
C THR A 127 -4.12 4.88 -6.49
N ARG A 128 -3.90 5.74 -5.48
CA ARG A 128 -2.73 6.62 -5.40
C ARG A 128 -1.54 5.99 -4.67
N LEU A 129 -1.67 4.76 -4.18
CA LEU A 129 -0.56 4.04 -3.59
C LEU A 129 0.46 3.65 -4.66
N PRO A 130 1.77 3.77 -4.39
CA PRO A 130 2.80 3.25 -5.29
C PRO A 130 2.78 1.72 -5.31
N ASP A 131 3.26 1.13 -6.40
CA ASP A 131 3.21 -0.32 -6.66
C ASP A 131 3.82 -1.16 -5.52
N GLY A 132 4.88 -0.66 -4.89
CA GLY A 132 5.48 -1.28 -3.72
C GLY A 132 4.48 -1.47 -2.58
N LEU A 133 3.68 -0.44 -2.27
CA LEU A 133 2.66 -0.48 -1.22
C LEU A 133 1.41 -1.26 -1.64
N LEU A 134 1.08 -1.27 -2.94
CA LEU A 134 -0.02 -2.07 -3.49
C LEU A 134 0.24 -3.57 -3.36
N SER A 135 1.50 -3.99 -3.41
CA SER A 135 1.88 -5.40 -3.27
C SER A 135 1.66 -5.98 -1.87
N PHE A 136 1.46 -5.13 -0.85
CA PHE A 136 1.24 -5.60 0.53
C PHE A 136 -0.12 -6.31 0.66
N PRO A 137 -0.18 -7.46 1.37
CA PRO A 137 -1.43 -8.19 1.54
C PRO A 137 -2.54 -7.35 2.21
N LEU A 138 -2.17 -6.42 3.09
CA LEU A 138 -3.10 -5.48 3.71
C LEU A 138 -3.81 -4.62 2.66
N SER A 139 -3.05 -4.00 1.74
CA SER A 139 -3.57 -3.18 0.65
C SER A 139 -4.48 -3.99 -0.25
N GLN A 140 -4.08 -5.22 -0.62
CA GLN A 140 -4.89 -6.12 -1.43
C GLN A 140 -6.22 -6.48 -0.76
N GLY A 141 -6.19 -6.77 0.54
CA GLY A 141 -7.40 -7.05 1.31
C GLY A 141 -8.36 -5.86 1.36
N LEU A 142 -7.83 -4.64 1.50
CA LEU A 142 -8.63 -3.41 1.44
C LEU A 142 -9.25 -3.18 0.05
N PHE A 143 -8.51 -3.43 -1.04
CA PHE A 143 -9.06 -3.37 -2.41
C PHE A 143 -10.20 -4.37 -2.62
N GLN A 144 -10.03 -5.61 -2.15
CA GLN A 144 -11.05 -6.64 -2.27
C GLN A 144 -12.30 -6.29 -1.45
N LEU A 145 -12.11 -5.76 -0.24
CA LEU A 145 -13.22 -5.31 0.60
C LEU A 145 -13.98 -4.14 -0.05
N LEU A 146 -13.26 -3.15 -0.58
CA LEU A 146 -13.84 -2.04 -1.33
C LEU A 146 -14.61 -2.52 -2.56
N ALA A 147 -14.06 -3.46 -3.33
CA ALA A 147 -14.71 -4.02 -4.51
C ALA A 147 -16.05 -4.69 -4.13
N SER A 148 -16.04 -5.59 -3.14
CA SER A 148 -17.27 -6.23 -2.63
C SER A 148 -18.31 -5.23 -2.14
N THR A 149 -17.85 -4.15 -1.49
CA THR A 149 -18.72 -3.07 -0.98
C THR A 149 -19.34 -2.28 -2.13
N SER A 150 -18.55 -1.95 -3.16
CA SER A 150 -19.03 -1.24 -4.36
C SER A 150 -20.06 -2.04 -5.16
N GLU A 151 -19.92 -3.37 -5.18
CA GLU A 151 -20.86 -4.28 -5.85
C GLU A 151 -22.08 -4.64 -4.98
N ARG A 152 -22.10 -4.19 -3.72
CA ARG A 152 -23.14 -4.50 -2.73
C ARG A 152 -23.40 -6.01 -2.56
N LYS A 153 -22.36 -6.83 -2.74
CA LYS A 153 -22.42 -8.28 -2.54
C LYS A 153 -22.22 -8.62 -1.08
N TYR A 154 -23.27 -8.54 -0.27
CA TYR A 154 -23.19 -8.68 1.20
C TYR A 154 -22.47 -9.95 1.66
N SER A 155 -22.69 -11.11 1.01
CA SER A 155 -21.98 -12.35 1.32
C SER A 155 -20.46 -12.22 1.17
N ASP A 156 -20.03 -11.52 0.10
CA ASP A 156 -18.61 -11.27 -0.14
C ASP A 156 -18.06 -10.20 0.80
N ILE A 157 -18.85 -9.18 1.16
CA ILE A 157 -18.45 -8.15 2.14
C ILE A 157 -18.09 -8.82 3.47
N TYR A 158 -18.97 -9.66 4.03
CA TYR A 158 -18.71 -10.34 5.30
C TYR A 158 -17.51 -11.29 5.20
N ARG A 159 -17.41 -12.08 4.13
CA ARG A 159 -16.27 -12.98 3.91
C ARG A 159 -14.95 -12.23 3.83
N ARG A 160 -14.87 -11.18 3.01
CA ARG A 160 -13.65 -10.38 2.83
C ARG A 160 -13.28 -9.61 4.10
N ALA A 161 -14.27 -9.09 4.83
CA ALA A 161 -14.02 -8.41 6.09
C ALA A 161 -13.47 -9.38 7.15
N GLU A 162 -14.00 -10.60 7.23
CA GLU A 162 -13.48 -11.64 8.13
C GLU A 162 -12.06 -12.08 7.73
N GLU A 163 -11.81 -12.33 6.44
CA GLU A 163 -10.46 -12.65 5.92
C GLU A 163 -9.45 -11.55 6.31
N LEU A 164 -9.82 -10.28 6.10
CA LEU A 164 -9.00 -9.13 6.46
C LEU A 164 -8.79 -9.02 7.97
N HIS A 165 -9.84 -9.22 8.76
CA HIS A 165 -9.77 -9.21 10.23
C HIS A 165 -8.82 -10.29 10.76
N GLN A 166 -8.95 -11.53 10.27
CA GLN A 166 -8.07 -12.64 10.64
C GLN A 166 -6.61 -12.37 10.21
N TYR A 167 -6.40 -11.79 9.03
CA TYR A 167 -5.07 -11.38 8.60
C TYR A 167 -4.47 -10.36 9.57
N VAL A 168 -5.21 -9.31 9.92
CA VAL A 168 -4.76 -8.26 10.84
C VAL A 168 -4.41 -8.80 12.22
N LEU A 169 -5.20 -9.75 12.75
CA LEU A 169 -4.93 -10.37 14.05
C LEU A 169 -3.68 -11.26 14.07
N ARG A 170 -3.33 -11.88 12.93
CA ARG A 170 -2.18 -12.80 12.82
C ARG A 170 -0.91 -12.08 12.37
N ALA A 171 -1.04 -11.02 11.61
CA ALA A 171 0.09 -10.28 11.07
C ALA A 171 0.86 -9.58 12.20
N THR A 172 2.17 -9.81 12.22
CA THR A 172 3.09 -9.07 13.10
C THR A 172 3.46 -7.77 12.41
N PHE A 173 2.63 -6.75 12.54
CA PHE A 173 3.02 -5.40 12.16
C PHE A 173 4.10 -4.90 13.13
N GLY A 174 4.98 -4.00 12.67
CA GLY A 174 5.98 -3.37 13.53
C GLY A 174 5.37 -2.62 14.73
N ASN A 175 4.07 -2.32 14.66
CA ASN A 175 3.30 -1.73 15.75
C ASN A 175 2.09 -2.62 16.13
N PRO A 176 2.04 -3.19 17.36
CA PRO A 176 0.91 -4.03 17.79
C PRO A 176 -0.38 -3.24 18.04
N GLU A 177 -0.30 -1.93 18.28
CA GLU A 177 -1.47 -1.07 18.39
C GLU A 177 -2.19 -0.95 17.05
N PHE A 178 -1.45 -0.95 15.95
CA PHE A 178 -1.99 -0.85 14.61
C PHE A 178 -2.96 -2.00 14.27
N SER A 179 -2.60 -3.24 14.60
CA SER A 179 -3.51 -4.37 14.37
C SER A 179 -4.78 -4.28 15.19
N GLN A 180 -4.68 -3.85 16.46
CA GLN A 180 -5.85 -3.69 17.33
C GLN A 180 -6.81 -2.62 16.81
N ILE A 181 -6.28 -1.49 16.36
CA ILE A 181 -7.08 -0.41 15.78
C ILE A 181 -7.78 -0.88 14.50
N LEU A 182 -7.03 -1.49 13.57
CA LEU A 182 -7.62 -2.00 12.34
C LEU A 182 -8.69 -3.06 12.61
N ALA A 183 -8.47 -3.98 13.54
CA ALA A 183 -9.45 -4.98 13.92
C ALA A 183 -10.75 -4.34 14.45
N GLY A 184 -10.63 -3.33 15.31
CA GLY A 184 -11.77 -2.56 15.82
C GLY A 184 -12.52 -1.81 14.71
N MET A 185 -11.80 -1.21 13.77
CA MET A 185 -12.41 -0.51 12.63
C MET A 185 -13.11 -1.48 11.66
N ILE A 186 -12.52 -2.65 11.38
CA ILE A 186 -13.15 -3.69 10.55
C ILE A 186 -14.43 -4.20 11.24
N THR A 187 -14.39 -4.40 12.56
CA THR A 187 -15.59 -4.79 13.34
C THR A 187 -16.68 -3.71 13.25
N SER A 188 -16.28 -2.44 13.35
CA SER A 188 -17.20 -1.29 13.21
C SER A 188 -17.80 -1.21 11.81
N PHE A 189 -17.00 -1.47 10.78
CA PHE A 189 -17.43 -1.56 9.38
C PHE A 189 -18.48 -2.66 9.20
N ILE A 190 -18.22 -3.87 9.69
CA ILE A 190 -19.19 -4.98 9.63
C ILE A 190 -20.50 -4.59 10.31
N GLY A 191 -20.43 -3.87 11.44
CA GLY A 191 -21.60 -3.39 12.18
C GLY A 191 -22.47 -2.37 11.44
N LYS A 192 -21.97 -1.73 10.37
CA LYS A 192 -22.77 -0.82 9.52
C LYS A 192 -23.66 -1.58 8.54
N PHE A 193 -23.34 -2.83 8.21
CA PHE A 193 -24.17 -3.62 7.32
C PHE A 193 -25.23 -4.34 8.14
N PRO A 194 -26.52 -4.06 7.91
CA PRO A 194 -27.57 -4.81 8.59
C PRO A 194 -27.39 -6.27 8.24
N ALA A 195 -27.25 -7.12 9.27
CA ALA A 195 -27.25 -8.56 9.07
C ALA A 195 -28.43 -8.89 8.14
N PRO A 196 -28.22 -9.70 7.07
CA PRO A 196 -29.29 -10.04 6.15
C PRO A 196 -30.40 -10.59 7.03
N LEU A 197 -31.43 -9.76 7.22
CA LEU A 197 -32.56 -10.07 8.08
C LEU A 197 -32.98 -11.43 7.61
N ARG A 198 -32.85 -12.44 8.47
CA ARG A 198 -33.30 -13.81 8.20
C ARG A 198 -34.69 -13.60 7.64
N SER A 199 -34.81 -13.71 6.31
CA SER A 199 -36.04 -13.42 5.60
C SER A 199 -37.04 -14.32 6.25
N VAL A 200 -37.90 -13.73 7.08
CA VAL A 200 -38.69 -14.48 8.03
C VAL A 200 -39.61 -15.30 7.16
N MET A 201 -39.31 -16.60 7.06
CA MET A 201 -40.16 -17.56 6.40
C MET A 201 -41.46 -17.60 7.19
N TYR A 202 -42.46 -16.89 6.66
CA TYR A 202 -43.86 -17.09 6.96
C TYR A 202 -44.54 -17.58 5.68
#